data_AF-A0AA88HC43-F1
#
_entry.id   AF-A0AA88HC43-F1
#
_cell.length_a   1.000
_cell.length_b   1.000
_cell.length_c   1.000
_cell.angle_alpha   90.00
_cell.angle_beta   90.00
_cell.angle_gamma   90.00
#
_symmetry.space_group_name_H-M   'P 1'
#
loop_
_entity.id
_entity.type
_entity.pdbx_description
1 polymer ?
#
loop_
_entity_poly.entity_id
_entity_poly.type
_entity_poly.pdbx_seq_one_letter_code
_entity_poly.pdbx_strand_id
1 'polypeptide(L)'
;WCVLPEMQVNWDPHHSPGVMMGPNAVGPNNEQGQAPMYTTFIPQVVPMSQAIQYQGQTEDGLFYRIRQEAEELVRTFASSFMNLSYIRTFSNILELDEKNEPQYLPLRQVYLGMEAHNSMALLSCDRCVKQTELDLVYRAARDFYVEAIAQIKARFKFEDPIFEFTKVLDPKVAREDPGRKVSPPLGT
;
A
#
# COMPACT_ATOMS: atom_id res chain seq x y z
N TRP A 1 -7.78 -22.56 10.00
CA TRP A 1 -7.54 -21.97 11.33
C TRP A 1 -6.25 -21.17 11.31
N CYS A 2 -6.37 -19.88 10.99
CA CYS A 2 -5.35 -18.86 11.26
C CYS A 2 -6.15 -17.58 11.51
N VAL A 3 -6.36 -17.26 12.79
CA VAL A 3 -6.90 -15.96 13.19
C VAL A 3 -5.75 -14.97 13.01
N LEU A 4 -5.91 -14.03 12.08
CA LEU A 4 -4.91 -13.01 11.80
C LEU A 4 -4.86 -12.01 12.97
N PRO A 5 -3.66 -11.62 13.45
CA PRO A 5 -3.55 -10.46 14.33
C PRO A 5 -3.84 -9.20 13.50
N GLU A 6 -4.63 -8.29 14.09
CA GLU A 6 -4.89 -6.95 13.54
C GLU A 6 -3.58 -6.29 13.09
N MET A 7 -3.58 -5.72 11.88
CA MET A 7 -2.55 -4.78 11.44
C MET A 7 -2.68 -3.51 12.29
N GLN A 8 -2.11 -3.53 13.50
CA GLN A 8 -1.88 -2.32 14.27
C GLN A 8 -0.62 -1.65 13.71
N VAL A 9 -0.82 -0.71 12.79
CA VAL A 9 0.20 0.29 12.49
C VAL A 9 0.33 1.14 13.76
N ASN A 10 1.37 0.87 14.56
CA ASN A 10 1.63 1.60 15.80
C ASN A 10 2.15 3.00 15.42
N TRP A 11 1.22 3.92 15.20
CA TRP A 11 1.50 5.32 14.89
C TRP A 11 1.49 6.07 16.23
N ASP A 12 2.67 6.39 16.77
CA ASP A 12 2.83 7.21 17.97
C ASP A 12 3.12 8.67 17.55
N PRO A 13 2.15 9.59 17.66
CA PRO A 13 2.33 10.99 17.26
C PRO A 13 3.18 11.81 18.26
N HIS A 14 3.65 11.24 19.38
CA HIS A 14 4.26 12.02 20.47
C HIS A 14 5.78 11.90 20.65
N HIS A 15 6.50 11.22 19.76
CA HIS A 15 7.97 11.21 19.83
C HIS A 15 8.59 12.47 19.19
N SER A 16 8.64 13.55 19.96
CA SER A 16 9.58 14.66 19.76
C SER A 16 10.34 14.94 21.08
N PRO A 17 11.65 15.24 21.04
CA PRO A 17 12.45 15.38 22.24
C PRO A 17 12.06 16.63 23.04
N GLY A 18 11.93 16.43 24.35
CA GLY A 18 11.39 17.41 25.29
C GLY A 18 12.14 18.74 25.33
N VAL A 19 11.39 19.81 25.13
CA VAL A 19 11.77 21.17 25.53
C VAL A 19 11.03 21.48 26.83
N MET A 20 11.79 21.59 27.92
CA MET A 20 11.27 22.08 29.20
C MET A 20 10.89 23.56 29.07
N MET A 21 9.62 23.92 29.29
CA MET A 21 9.22 25.24 29.80
C MET A 21 7.95 25.15 30.66
N GLY A 22 7.94 25.96 31.71
CA GLY A 22 7.03 25.93 32.86
C GLY A 22 5.60 26.45 32.63
N PRO A 23 4.83 26.63 33.72
CA PRO A 23 3.37 26.59 33.70
C PRO A 23 2.75 27.98 33.53
N ASN A 24 1.88 28.13 32.53
CA ASN A 24 0.61 28.86 32.62
C ASN A 24 -0.02 29.04 31.23
N ALA A 25 -1.21 28.50 31.03
CA ALA A 25 -2.40 29.17 30.48
C ALA A 25 -3.31 28.11 29.84
N VAL A 26 -4.40 27.80 30.55
CA VAL A 26 -5.56 27.10 30.04
C VAL A 26 -6.24 28.03 29.01
N GLY A 27 -6.32 27.58 27.76
CA GLY A 27 -7.15 28.16 26.70
C GLY A 27 -7.90 27.02 26.01
N PRO A 28 -9.22 27.15 25.76
CA PRO A 28 -10.03 26.04 25.28
C PRO A 28 -9.88 25.86 23.76
N ASN A 29 -9.70 24.60 23.37
CA ASN A 29 -10.15 23.98 22.12
C ASN A 29 -9.79 24.67 20.81
N ASN A 30 -8.62 24.31 20.26
CA ASN A 30 -8.37 24.35 18.82
C ASN A 30 -7.86 22.97 18.35
N GLU A 31 -8.68 21.93 18.53
CA GLU A 31 -8.42 20.56 18.02
C GLU A 31 -9.21 20.24 16.73
N GLN A 32 -9.83 21.23 16.09
CA GLN A 32 -10.71 20.99 14.92
C GLN A 32 -10.04 21.16 13.54
N GLY A 33 -8.74 21.45 13.47
CA GLY A 33 -8.03 21.68 12.20
C GLY A 33 -7.35 20.44 11.58
N GLN A 34 -7.01 19.42 12.37
CA GLN A 34 -6.18 18.29 11.91
C GLN A 34 -6.98 17.02 11.55
N ALA A 35 -8.22 16.91 12.01
CA ALA A 35 -9.03 15.70 11.85
C ALA A 35 -9.52 15.37 10.42
N PRO A 36 -9.80 16.31 9.49
CA PRO A 36 -10.57 15.95 8.29
C PRO A 36 -9.77 15.26 7.18
N MET A 37 -8.43 15.27 7.23
CA MET A 37 -7.59 14.75 6.13
C MET A 37 -7.22 13.28 6.31
N TYR A 38 -6.97 12.85 7.55
CA TYR A 38 -6.75 11.43 7.88
C TYR A 38 -8.02 10.60 7.63
N THR A 39 -9.20 11.19 7.83
CA THR A 39 -10.49 10.56 7.51
C THR A 39 -10.73 10.37 6.03
N THR A 40 -9.99 11.05 5.13
CA THR A 40 -10.15 10.92 3.68
C THR A 40 -9.14 9.95 3.07
N PHE A 41 -7.93 9.88 3.64
CA PHE A 41 -6.88 8.98 3.14
C PHE A 41 -7.15 7.52 3.54
N ILE A 42 -7.54 7.27 4.79
CA ILE A 42 -7.76 5.90 5.31
C ILE A 42 -8.83 5.13 4.50
N PRO A 43 -9.99 5.70 4.13
CA PRO A 43 -10.99 5.00 3.31
C PRO A 43 -10.52 4.59 1.91
N GLN A 44 -9.43 5.17 1.38
CA GLN A 44 -8.88 4.76 0.08
C GLN A 44 -7.91 3.58 0.18
N VAL A 45 -7.14 3.51 1.27
CA VAL A 45 -6.15 2.43 1.44
C VAL A 45 -6.77 1.18 2.08
N VAL A 46 -7.79 1.35 2.91
CA VAL A 46 -8.50 0.24 3.58
C VAL A 46 -9.10 -0.78 2.59
N PRO A 47 -9.79 -0.38 1.50
CA PRO A 47 -10.30 -1.32 0.51
C PRO A 47 -9.21 -2.12 -0.21
N MET A 48 -8.04 -1.51 -0.45
CA MET A 48 -6.91 -2.18 -1.11
C MET A 48 -6.31 -3.28 -0.21
N SER A 49 -6.19 -3.01 1.09
CA SER A 49 -5.73 -4.00 2.07
C SER A 49 -6.78 -5.08 2.34
N GLN A 50 -8.07 -4.74 2.30
CA GLN A 50 -9.18 -5.68 2.48
C GLN A 50 -9.35 -6.64 1.29
N ALA A 51 -9.04 -6.22 0.06
CA ALA A 51 -9.07 -7.09 -1.11
C ALA A 51 -8.16 -8.32 -0.93
N ILE A 52 -6.95 -8.11 -0.42
CA ILE A 52 -5.98 -9.19 -0.13
C ILE A 52 -6.49 -10.11 1.00
N GLN A 53 -7.14 -9.55 2.03
CA GLN A 53 -7.72 -10.35 3.12
C GLN A 53 -8.89 -11.22 2.65
N TYR A 54 -9.78 -10.68 1.81
CA TYR A 54 -10.92 -11.43 1.31
C TYR A 54 -10.49 -12.61 0.45
N GLN A 55 -9.47 -12.45 -0.40
CA GLN A 55 -9.00 -13.55 -1.25
C GLN A 55 -8.29 -14.66 -0.48
N GLY A 56 -7.68 -14.35 0.66
CA GLY A 56 -7.14 -15.37 1.56
C GLY A 56 -8.22 -16.17 2.31
N GLN A 57 -9.47 -15.68 2.35
CA GLN A 57 -10.60 -16.29 3.07
C GLN A 57 -11.65 -16.93 2.16
N THR A 58 -11.60 -16.72 0.85
CA THR A 58 -12.48 -17.44 -0.08
C THR A 58 -12.12 -18.92 -0.13
N GLU A 59 -13.13 -19.79 0.01
CA GLU A 59 -12.98 -21.26 0.03
C GLU A 59 -12.35 -21.85 -1.25
N ASP A 60 -12.26 -21.06 -2.33
CA ASP A 60 -11.71 -21.46 -3.64
C ASP A 60 -10.18 -21.35 -3.78
N GLY A 61 -9.44 -21.07 -2.70
CA GLY A 61 -7.99 -21.31 -2.68
C GLY A 61 -7.21 -20.68 -3.84
N LEU A 62 -7.50 -19.43 -4.20
CA LEU A 62 -6.87 -18.69 -5.30
C LEU A 62 -5.44 -18.21 -4.94
N PHE A 63 -4.65 -19.07 -4.29
CA PHE A 63 -3.27 -18.78 -3.88
C PHE A 63 -2.38 -18.33 -5.04
N TYR A 64 -2.70 -18.75 -6.28
CA TYR A 64 -2.00 -18.32 -7.49
C TYR A 64 -2.22 -16.84 -7.82
N ARG A 65 -3.35 -16.24 -7.42
CA ARG A 65 -3.65 -14.81 -7.65
C ARG A 65 -3.04 -13.91 -6.60
N ILE A 66 -2.87 -14.39 -5.38
CA ILE A 66 -2.32 -13.62 -4.25
C ILE A 66 -0.98 -12.96 -4.63
N ARG A 67 -0.11 -13.70 -5.34
CA ARG A 67 1.16 -13.14 -5.82
C ARG A 67 0.94 -12.00 -6.82
N GLN A 68 0.13 -12.23 -7.83
CA GLN A 68 -0.15 -11.21 -8.85
C GLN A 68 -0.76 -9.96 -8.21
N GLU A 69 -1.69 -10.12 -7.28
CA GLU A 69 -2.32 -8.98 -6.60
C GLU A 69 -1.37 -8.23 -5.68
N ALA A 70 -0.49 -8.94 -4.97
CA ALA A 70 0.55 -8.29 -4.19
C ALA A 70 1.52 -7.51 -5.08
N GLU A 71 1.92 -8.07 -6.24
CA GLU A 71 2.74 -7.38 -7.23
C GLU A 71 2.05 -6.12 -7.78
N GLU A 72 0.76 -6.22 -8.11
CA GLU A 72 -0.04 -5.08 -8.58
C GLU A 72 -0.22 -4.01 -7.50
N LEU A 73 -0.42 -4.41 -6.24
CA LEU A 73 -0.54 -3.49 -5.11
C LEU A 73 0.79 -2.77 -4.85
N VAL A 74 1.91 -3.49 -4.83
CA VAL A 74 3.24 -2.89 -4.68
C VAL A 74 3.52 -1.92 -5.83
N ARG A 75 3.18 -2.29 -7.06
CA ARG A 75 3.34 -1.40 -8.22
C ARG A 75 2.51 -0.12 -8.07
N THR A 76 1.28 -0.25 -7.59
CA THR A 76 0.38 0.88 -7.34
C THR A 76 0.96 1.80 -6.27
N PHE A 77 1.36 1.27 -5.11
CA PHE A 77 1.96 2.06 -4.03
C PHE A 77 3.27 2.71 -4.46
N ALA A 78 4.15 1.97 -5.14
CA ALA A 78 5.40 2.52 -5.65
C ALA A 78 5.15 3.68 -6.63
N SER A 79 4.17 3.53 -7.53
CA SER A 79 3.84 4.58 -8.50
C SER A 79 3.32 5.87 -7.87
N SER A 80 2.85 5.81 -6.62
CA SER A 80 2.39 6.98 -5.88
C SER A 80 3.52 7.88 -5.38
N PHE A 81 4.74 7.37 -5.21
CA PHE A 81 5.85 8.14 -4.64
C PHE A 81 7.22 7.96 -5.31
N MET A 82 7.38 7.01 -6.23
CA MET A 82 8.64 6.78 -6.96
C MET A 82 8.49 7.05 -8.46
N ASN A 83 9.62 7.25 -9.13
CA ASN A 83 9.67 7.43 -10.58
C ASN A 83 9.19 6.18 -11.32
N LEU A 84 8.21 6.35 -12.22
CA LEU A 84 7.69 5.26 -13.06
C LEU A 84 8.75 4.58 -13.92
N SER A 85 9.78 5.31 -14.36
CA SER A 85 10.86 4.76 -15.18
C SER A 85 11.67 3.74 -14.39
N TYR A 86 11.92 4.02 -13.11
CA TYR A 86 12.60 3.10 -12.20
C TYR A 86 11.74 1.87 -11.90
N ILE A 87 10.45 2.04 -11.62
CA ILE A 87 9.54 0.92 -11.37
C ILE A 87 9.50 -0.05 -12.56
N ARG A 88 9.54 0.49 -13.79
CA ARG A 88 9.50 -0.30 -15.02
C ARG A 88 10.76 -1.12 -15.30
N THR A 89 11.89 -0.85 -14.63
CA THR A 89 13.11 -1.64 -14.84
C THR A 89 13.04 -3.03 -14.21
N PHE A 90 12.09 -3.25 -13.29
CA PHE A 90 11.96 -4.52 -12.57
C PHE A 90 11.01 -5.47 -13.31
N SER A 91 11.52 -6.65 -13.66
CA SER A 91 10.70 -7.78 -14.09
C SER A 91 9.86 -8.31 -12.93
N ASN A 92 10.43 -8.36 -11.74
CA ASN A 92 9.77 -8.70 -10.48
C ASN A 92 9.72 -7.47 -9.58
N ILE A 93 8.53 -6.87 -9.45
CA ILE A 93 8.35 -5.63 -8.68
C ILE A 93 8.57 -5.82 -7.17
N LEU A 94 8.57 -7.06 -6.67
CA LEU A 94 8.81 -7.36 -5.27
C LEU A 94 10.28 -7.17 -4.86
N GLU A 95 11.19 -7.17 -5.84
CA GLU A 95 12.63 -6.89 -5.65
C GLU A 95 12.97 -5.41 -5.67
N LEU A 96 11.98 -4.54 -5.92
CA LEU A 96 12.14 -3.08 -5.84
C LEU A 96 12.76 -2.69 -4.49
N ASP A 97 13.71 -1.75 -4.46
CA ASP A 97 14.11 -1.14 -3.18
C ASP A 97 13.21 0.07 -2.90
N GLU A 98 12.25 -0.08 -1.97
CA GLU A 98 11.34 1.00 -1.58
C GLU A 98 12.02 2.13 -0.81
N LYS A 99 13.26 1.93 -0.32
CA LYS A 99 14.02 2.93 0.46
C LYS A 99 15.01 3.72 -0.40
N ASN A 100 15.01 3.49 -1.71
CA ASN A 100 15.90 4.17 -2.66
C ASN A 100 15.46 5.63 -2.89
N GLU A 101 15.82 6.52 -1.96
CA GLU A 101 15.46 7.95 -1.98
C GLU A 101 15.78 8.70 -3.29
N PRO A 102 16.91 8.45 -3.98
CA PRO A 102 17.18 9.05 -5.29
C PRO A 102 16.09 8.85 -6.35
N GLN A 103 15.25 7.84 -6.21
CA GLN A 103 14.16 7.53 -7.14
C GLN A 103 12.81 8.09 -6.68
N TYR A 104 12.76 8.77 -5.54
CA TYR A 104 11.53 9.38 -5.04
C TYR A 104 11.11 10.56 -5.91
N LEU A 105 9.80 10.72 -6.03
CA LEU A 105 9.21 11.93 -6.60
C LEU A 105 9.44 13.11 -5.65
N PRO A 106 9.47 14.34 -6.19
CA PRO A 106 9.39 15.55 -5.38
C PRO A 106 8.19 15.47 -4.44
N LEU A 107 8.35 15.97 -3.21
CA LEU A 107 7.38 15.77 -2.13
C LEU A 107 5.93 16.13 -2.50
N ARG A 108 5.73 17.21 -3.27
CA ARG A 108 4.41 17.68 -3.72
C ARG A 108 3.80 16.91 -4.90
N GLN A 109 4.57 16.01 -5.50
CA GLN A 109 4.13 15.11 -6.57
C GLN A 109 3.74 13.73 -6.03
N VAL A 110 3.90 13.49 -4.72
CA VAL A 110 3.41 12.26 -4.09
C VAL A 110 1.88 12.23 -4.20
N TYR A 111 1.36 11.15 -4.75
CA TYR A 111 -0.07 10.96 -4.92
C TYR A 111 -0.72 10.65 -3.58
N LEU A 112 -1.70 11.47 -3.18
CA LEU A 112 -2.42 11.31 -1.92
C LEU A 112 -3.82 10.70 -2.11
N GLY A 113 -4.22 10.43 -3.35
CA GLY A 113 -5.62 10.17 -3.69
C GLY A 113 -6.35 11.42 -4.19
N MET A 114 -7.38 11.22 -5.02
CA MET A 114 -8.16 12.33 -5.61
C MET A 114 -8.78 13.24 -4.55
N GLU A 115 -9.42 12.68 -3.53
CA GLU A 115 -10.10 13.46 -2.50
C GLU A 115 -9.12 14.26 -1.63
N ALA A 116 -8.02 13.64 -1.17
CA ALA A 116 -6.99 14.32 -0.39
C ALA A 116 -6.27 15.40 -1.23
N HIS A 117 -6.06 15.16 -2.53
CA HIS A 117 -5.48 16.16 -3.43
C HIS A 117 -6.37 17.39 -3.56
N ASN A 118 -7.69 17.21 -3.67
CA ASN A 118 -8.65 18.33 -3.71
C ASN A 118 -8.63 19.13 -2.41
N SER A 119 -8.63 18.44 -1.26
CA SER A 119 -8.52 19.09 0.06
C SER A 119 -7.21 19.86 0.22
N MET A 120 -6.09 19.29 -0.24
CA MET A 120 -4.79 19.96 -0.22
C MET A 120 -4.75 21.19 -1.13
N ALA A 121 -5.36 21.13 -2.31
CA ALA A 121 -5.46 22.28 -3.21
C ALA A 121 -6.25 23.42 -2.55
N LEU A 122 -7.36 23.12 -1.86
CA LEU A 122 -8.14 24.12 -1.13
C LEU A 122 -7.34 24.74 0.03
N LEU A 123 -6.67 23.90 0.84
CA LEU A 123 -5.85 24.36 1.97
C LEU A 123 -4.64 25.17 1.52
N SER A 124 -4.09 24.89 0.34
CA SER A 124 -2.95 25.64 -0.20
C SER A 124 -3.30 27.10 -0.58
N CYS A 125 -4.59 27.39 -0.81
CA CYS A 125 -5.09 28.73 -1.08
C CYS A 125 -5.44 29.51 0.20
N ASP A 126 -5.52 28.82 1.35
CA ASP A 126 -5.81 29.46 2.63
C ASP A 126 -4.53 30.12 3.18
N ARG A 127 -4.63 31.41 3.54
CA ARG A 127 -3.49 32.16 4.10
C ARG A 127 -3.12 31.73 5.52
N CYS A 128 -4.01 31.02 6.19
CA CYS A 128 -3.81 30.56 7.56
C CYS A 128 -2.96 29.29 7.65
N VAL A 129 -2.80 28.53 6.56
CA VAL A 129 -2.09 27.25 6.56
C VAL A 129 -0.64 27.45 6.17
N LYS A 130 0.28 26.98 7.02
CA LYS A 130 1.71 27.06 6.74
C LYS A 130 2.09 25.98 5.73
N GLN A 131 2.93 26.33 4.75
CA GLN A 131 3.43 25.38 3.76
C GLN A 131 4.17 24.18 4.38
N THR A 132 4.81 24.37 5.54
CA THR A 132 5.44 23.29 6.31
C THR A 132 4.46 22.24 6.82
N GLU A 133 3.21 22.61 7.12
CA GLU A 133 2.18 21.66 7.57
C GLU A 133 1.68 20.82 6.40
N LEU A 134 1.56 21.42 5.21
CA LEU A 134 1.23 20.70 3.98
C LEU A 134 2.33 19.71 3.60
N ASP A 135 3.59 20.13 3.69
CA ASP A 135 4.74 19.26 3.42
C ASP A 135 4.80 18.08 4.41
N LEU A 136 4.37 18.26 5.67
CA LEU A 136 4.28 17.18 6.65
C LEU A 136 3.29 16.09 6.21
N VAL A 137 2.14 16.47 5.66
CA VAL A 137 1.13 15.52 5.14
C VAL A 137 1.71 14.69 4.00
N TYR A 138 2.38 15.33 3.04
CA TYR A 138 3.03 14.62 1.93
C TYR A 138 4.12 13.67 2.41
N ARG A 139 4.90 14.06 3.43
CA ARG A 139 5.93 13.18 4.02
C ARG A 139 5.29 11.97 4.68
N ALA A 140 4.28 12.19 5.52
CA ALA A 140 3.56 11.12 6.19
C ALA A 140 2.94 10.13 5.20
N ALA A 141 2.36 10.62 4.10
CA ALA A 141 1.79 9.76 3.07
C ALA A 141 2.85 8.95 2.32
N ARG A 142 3.98 9.57 1.97
CA ARG A 142 5.12 8.85 1.37
C ARG A 142 5.64 7.75 2.30
N ASP A 143 5.91 8.11 3.56
CA ASP A 143 6.48 7.19 4.54
C ASP A 143 5.51 6.03 4.81
N PHE A 144 4.20 6.30 4.78
CA PHE A 144 3.17 5.27 4.78
C PHE A 144 3.29 4.31 3.58
N TYR A 145 3.45 4.81 2.35
CA TYR A 145 3.62 3.92 1.18
C TYR A 145 4.89 3.07 1.26
N VAL A 146 6.00 3.65 1.72
CA VAL A 146 7.26 2.94 1.93
C VAL A 146 7.05 1.79 2.92
N GLU A 147 6.45 2.09 4.08
CA GLU A 147 6.20 1.10 5.11
C GLU A 147 5.19 0.03 4.65
N ALA A 148 4.14 0.43 3.93
CA ALA A 148 3.15 -0.51 3.39
C ALA A 148 3.79 -1.52 2.43
N ILE A 149 4.68 -1.06 1.52
CA ILE A 149 5.42 -1.96 0.63
C ILE A 149 6.33 -2.89 1.43
N ALA A 150 7.06 -2.38 2.41
CA ALA A 150 7.93 -3.19 3.27
C ALA A 150 7.15 -4.30 3.99
N GLN A 151 5.97 -3.98 4.53
CA GLN A 151 5.10 -4.95 5.20
C GLN A 151 4.51 -5.99 4.23
N ILE A 152 4.11 -5.60 3.02
CA ILE A 152 3.66 -6.55 2.00
C ILE A 152 4.77 -7.55 1.70
N LYS A 153 5.99 -7.06 1.44
CA LYS A 153 7.15 -7.93 1.16
C LYS A 153 7.51 -8.83 2.34
N ALA A 154 7.47 -8.31 3.56
CA ALA A 154 7.76 -9.10 4.76
C ALA A 154 6.74 -10.23 4.98
N ARG A 155 5.47 -9.99 4.63
CA ARG A 155 4.37 -10.94 4.86
C ARG A 155 4.34 -12.07 3.84
N PHE A 156 4.79 -11.81 2.62
CA PHE A 156 4.79 -12.80 1.55
C PHE A 156 6.21 -13.22 1.19
N LYS A 157 6.60 -14.41 1.64
CA LYS A 157 7.87 -15.05 1.24
C LYS A 157 7.70 -15.69 -0.14
N PHE A 158 7.76 -14.90 -1.19
CA PHE A 158 7.54 -15.36 -2.58
C PHE A 158 8.64 -16.27 -3.13
N GLU A 159 9.72 -16.46 -2.39
CA GLU A 159 10.77 -17.45 -2.63
C GLU A 159 10.33 -18.87 -2.26
N ASP A 160 9.19 -19.02 -1.57
CA ASP A 160 8.66 -20.33 -1.20
C ASP A 160 8.26 -21.12 -2.46
N PRO A 161 8.78 -22.34 -2.66
CA PRO A 161 8.42 -23.22 -3.77
C PRO A 161 6.91 -23.43 -3.93
N ILE A 162 6.11 -23.24 -2.87
CA ILE A 162 4.65 -23.32 -2.93
C ILE A 162 4.06 -22.39 -4.00
N PHE A 163 4.67 -21.23 -4.26
CA PHE A 163 4.23 -20.29 -5.29
C PHE A 163 4.57 -20.75 -6.72
N GLU A 164 5.50 -21.68 -6.90
CA GLU A 164 5.72 -22.33 -8.19
C GLU A 164 4.64 -23.39 -8.46
N PHE A 165 4.20 -24.11 -7.42
CA PHE A 165 3.11 -25.08 -7.54
C PHE A 165 1.76 -24.42 -7.83
N THR A 166 1.53 -23.21 -7.32
CA THR A 166 0.29 -22.47 -7.61
C THR A 166 0.18 -22.04 -9.07
N LYS A 167 1.27 -21.90 -9.82
CA LYS A 167 1.21 -21.65 -11.28
C LYS A 167 0.51 -22.78 -12.04
N VAL A 168 0.63 -24.02 -11.57
CA VAL A 168 -0.03 -25.19 -12.18
C VAL A 168 -1.55 -25.15 -11.95
N LEU A 169 -1.98 -24.44 -10.90
CA LEU A 169 -3.41 -24.23 -10.59
C LEU A 169 -4.02 -23.08 -11.41
N ASP A 170 -3.23 -22.33 -12.18
CA ASP A 170 -3.77 -21.34 -13.11
C ASP A 170 -4.49 -22.08 -14.26
N PRO A 171 -5.82 -21.92 -14.41
CA PRO A 171 -6.58 -22.59 -15.46
C PRO A 171 -6.13 -22.20 -16.89
N LYS A 172 -5.40 -21.09 -17.06
CA LYS A 172 -4.77 -20.73 -18.33
C LYS A 172 -3.60 -21.65 -18.65
N VAL A 173 -2.73 -21.90 -17.67
CA VAL A 173 -1.57 -22.80 -17.80
C VAL A 173 -2.00 -24.26 -17.90
N ALA A 174 -3.00 -24.67 -17.12
CA ALA A 174 -3.54 -26.04 -17.12
C ALA A 174 -4.23 -26.45 -18.45
N ARG A 175 -4.65 -25.47 -19.27
CA ARG A 175 -5.23 -25.71 -20.60
C ARG A 175 -4.19 -25.88 -21.69
N GLU A 176 -2.99 -25.35 -21.49
CA GLU A 176 -1.91 -25.34 -22.49
C GLU A 176 -0.94 -26.51 -22.32
N ASP A 177 -1.11 -27.36 -21.28
CA ASP A 177 -0.29 -28.54 -21.07
C ASP A 177 -0.41 -29.54 -22.26
N PRO A 178 0.65 -29.71 -23.08
CA PRO A 178 0.65 -30.61 -24.22
C PRO A 178 0.58 -32.10 -23.82
N GLY A 179 0.67 -32.41 -22.52
CA GLY A 179 0.55 -33.77 -21.98
C GLY A 179 -0.89 -34.29 -21.88
N ARG A 180 -1.91 -33.42 -21.96
CA ARG A 180 -3.32 -33.84 -21.85
C ARG A 180 -3.81 -34.40 -23.19
N LYS A 181 -3.42 -35.65 -23.50
CA LYS A 181 -4.09 -36.46 -24.51
C LYS A 181 -5.55 -36.63 -24.08
N VAL A 182 -6.43 -35.79 -24.61
CA VAL A 182 -7.88 -35.98 -24.51
C VAL A 182 -8.19 -37.25 -25.28
N SER A 183 -8.38 -38.37 -24.58
CA SER A 183 -8.87 -39.60 -25.19
C SER A 183 -10.20 -39.29 -25.90
N PRO A 184 -10.40 -39.74 -27.15
CA PRO A 184 -11.64 -39.48 -27.86
C PRO A 184 -12.81 -40.09 -27.07
N PRO A 185 -14.01 -39.47 -27.09
CA PRO A 185 -15.19 -40.12 -26.55
C PRO A 185 -15.40 -41.42 -27.32
N LEU A 186 -15.44 -42.54 -26.58
CA LEU A 186 -15.88 -43.83 -27.10
C LEU A 186 -17.32 -43.65 -27.57
N GLY A 187 -17.48 -43.52 -28.89
CA GLY A 187 -18.78 -43.50 -29.53
C GLY A 187 -19.49 -44.82 -29.26
N THR A 188 -20.65 -44.72 -28.63
CA THR A 188 -21.71 -45.75 -28.62
C THR A 188 -22.68 -45.47 -29.75
#